data_AF-A0A965MSE6-F1
#
_entry.id   AF-A0A965MSE6-F1
#
_cell.length_a   1.000
_cell.length_b   1.000
_cell.length_c   1.000
_cell.angle_alpha   90.00
_cell.angle_beta   90.00
_cell.angle_gamma   90.00
#
_symmetry.space_group_name_H-M   'P 1'
#
loop_
_entity.id
_entity.type
_entity.pdbx_description
1 polymer ?
#
loop_
_entity_poly.entity_id
_entity_poly.type
_entity_poly.pdbx_seq_one_letter_code
_entity_poly.pdbx_strand_id
1 'polypeptide(L)'
;MTVGELCRRMDSRELAEWMAYTRYFQALPDPWRQTGLEVSAILAPYSPKGRAPSADDFNPIERPPQHEDQMLAQIRMLQSALGGG
;
A
#
# COMPACT_ATOMS: atom_id res chain seq x y z
N MET A 1 0.21 -8.17 -23.53
CA MET A 1 1.29 -7.18 -23.63
C MET A 1 2.60 -7.88 -23.40
N THR A 2 3.52 -7.82 -24.36
CA THR A 2 4.85 -8.43 -24.27
C THR A 2 5.88 -7.46 -23.69
N VAL A 3 7.02 -7.97 -23.20
CA VAL A 3 8.14 -7.13 -22.71
C VAL A 3 8.61 -6.15 -23.79
N GLY A 4 8.71 -6.60 -25.04
CA GLY A 4 9.12 -5.75 -26.16
C GLY A 4 8.09 -4.69 -26.57
N GLU A 5 6.81 -4.88 -26.27
CA GLU A 5 5.80 -3.81 -26.42
C GLU A 5 5.88 -2.79 -25.28
N LEU A 6 6.16 -3.26 -24.06
CA LEU A 6 6.29 -2.42 -22.88
C LEU A 6 7.47 -1.44 -23.04
N CYS A 7 8.66 -1.93 -23.38
CA CYS A 7 9.84 -1.07 -23.56
C CYS A 7 9.74 -0.08 -24.73
N ARG A 8 8.81 -0.29 -25.69
CA ARG A 8 8.56 0.65 -26.78
C ARG A 8 7.53 1.72 -26.43
N ARG A 9 6.63 1.42 -25.48
CA ARG A 9 5.50 2.29 -25.12
C ARG A 9 5.70 3.05 -23.81
N MET A 10 6.61 2.58 -22.96
CA MET A 10 6.85 3.07 -21.61
C MET A 10 8.35 3.25 -21.39
N ASP A 11 8.75 4.40 -20.88
CA ASP A 11 10.14 4.64 -20.52
C ASP A 11 10.50 4.01 -19.16
N SER A 12 11.79 3.97 -18.84
CA SER A 12 12.26 3.35 -17.59
C SER A 12 11.81 4.10 -16.34
N ARG A 13 11.53 5.40 -16.45
CA ARG A 13 11.08 6.24 -15.35
C ARG A 13 9.62 5.95 -15.04
N GLU A 14 8.77 5.97 -16.05
CA GLU A 14 7.35 5.63 -15.96
C GLU A 14 7.19 4.21 -15.40
N LEU A 15 7.99 3.24 -15.86
CA LEU A 15 7.99 1.90 -15.29
C LEU A 15 8.36 1.89 -13.80
N ALA A 16 9.40 2.64 -13.40
CA ALA A 16 9.81 2.74 -12.00
C ALA A 16 8.73 3.40 -11.13
N GLU A 17 8.03 4.42 -11.65
CA GLU A 17 6.90 5.06 -10.98
C GLU A 17 5.75 4.06 -10.79
N TRP A 18 5.41 3.26 -11.80
CA TRP A 18 4.42 2.19 -11.68
C TRP A 18 4.82 1.09 -10.70
N MET A 19 6.10 0.71 -10.67
CA MET A 19 6.62 -0.25 -9.70
C MET A 19 6.51 0.29 -8.26
N ALA A 20 6.82 1.56 -8.03
CA ALA A 20 6.66 2.19 -6.73
C ALA A 20 5.18 2.29 -6.33
N TYR A 21 4.32 2.68 -7.28
CA TYR A 21 2.87 2.76 -7.06
C TYR A 21 2.30 1.41 -6.63
N THR A 22 2.63 0.35 -7.37
CA THR A 22 2.08 -0.98 -7.07
C THR A 22 2.60 -1.58 -5.78
N ARG A 23 3.80 -1.19 -5.35
CA ARG A 23 4.44 -1.72 -4.14
C ARG A 23 3.93 -1.05 -2.86
N TYR A 24 3.71 0.27 -2.92
CA TYR A 24 3.49 1.05 -1.70
C TYR A 24 2.08 1.63 -1.56
N PHE A 25 1.31 1.71 -2.64
CA PHE A 25 0.03 2.41 -2.64
C PHE A 25 -1.15 1.54 -3.05
N GLN A 26 -0.99 0.71 -4.09
CA GLN A 26 -2.05 -0.17 -4.56
C GLN A 26 -1.48 -1.40 -5.27
N ALA A 27 -1.62 -2.58 -4.68
CA ALA A 27 -1.28 -3.81 -5.40
C ALA A 27 -2.16 -3.95 -6.64
N LEU A 28 -1.55 -3.89 -7.83
CA LEU A 28 -2.21 -4.14 -9.10
C LEU A 28 -1.87 -5.56 -9.59
N PRO A 29 -2.84 -6.28 -10.17
CA PRO A 29 -4.25 -5.89 -10.37
C PRO A 29 -5.05 -5.89 -9.04
N ASP A 30 -6.32 -5.49 -9.07
CA ASP A 30 -7.19 -5.39 -7.89
C ASP A 30 -7.87 -6.72 -7.39
N PRO A 31 -7.52 -7.96 -7.80
CA PRO A 31 -8.16 -9.13 -7.18
C PRO A 31 -7.69 -9.35 -5.75
N TRP A 32 -6.62 -8.70 -5.28
CA TRP A 32 -6.15 -8.82 -3.89
C TRP A 32 -7.21 -8.40 -2.87
N ARG A 33 -8.00 -7.36 -3.17
CA ARG A 33 -9.12 -6.95 -2.31
C ARG A 33 -10.24 -7.98 -2.29
N GLN A 34 -10.60 -8.52 -3.46
CA GLN A 34 -11.63 -9.55 -3.55
C GLN A 34 -11.19 -10.83 -2.82
N THR A 35 -9.98 -11.32 -3.10
CA THR A 35 -9.42 -12.49 -2.43
C THR A 35 -9.28 -12.27 -0.93
N GLY A 36 -8.81 -11.10 -0.50
CA GLY A 36 -8.71 -10.76 0.92
C GLY A 36 -10.08 -10.77 1.61
N LEU A 37 -11.13 -10.27 0.96
CA LEU A 37 -12.50 -10.33 1.48
C LEU A 37 -13.01 -11.77 1.60
N GLU A 38 -12.83 -12.58 0.56
CA GLU A 38 -13.24 -13.99 0.56
C GLU A 38 -12.53 -14.78 1.67
N VAL A 39 -11.20 -14.62 1.79
CA VAL A 39 -10.39 -15.29 2.82
C VAL A 39 -10.77 -14.81 4.22
N SER A 40 -10.97 -13.50 4.42
CA SER A 40 -11.44 -12.92 5.69
C SER A 40 -12.78 -13.54 6.12
N ALA A 41 -13.73 -13.66 5.19
CA ALA A 41 -15.04 -14.27 5.45
C ALA A 41 -14.93 -15.77 5.79
N ILE A 42 -14.06 -16.51 5.10
CA ILE A 42 -13.81 -17.94 5.36
C ILE A 42 -13.17 -18.15 6.74
N LEU A 43 -12.26 -17.28 7.17
CA LEU A 43 -11.52 -17.43 8.42
C LEU A 43 -12.27 -16.86 9.64
N ALA A 44 -13.26 -15.99 9.45
CA ALA A 44 -13.99 -15.37 10.55
C ALA A 44 -14.60 -16.36 11.56
N PRO A 45 -15.22 -17.50 11.17
CA PRO A 45 -15.77 -18.47 12.13
C PRO A 45 -14.72 -19.21 12.96
N TYR A 46 -13.49 -19.28 12.46
CA TYR A 46 -12.36 -19.97 13.11
C TYR A 46 -11.45 -19.00 13.89
N SER A 47 -11.79 -17.71 13.90
CA SER A 47 -11.02 -16.67 14.55
C SER A 47 -11.60 -16.34 15.94
N PRO A 48 -10.77 -16.04 16.95
CA PRO A 48 -11.24 -15.51 18.21
C PRO A 48 -12.03 -14.20 18.00
N LYS A 49 -13.00 -13.92 18.88
CA LYS A 49 -13.83 -12.71 18.81
C LYS A 49 -12.95 -11.45 18.74
N GLY A 50 -13.15 -10.64 17.70
CA GLY A 50 -12.39 -9.41 17.46
C GLY A 50 -10.99 -9.62 16.87
N ARG A 51 -10.63 -10.85 16.47
CA ARG A 51 -9.34 -11.18 15.86
C ARG A 51 -9.46 -11.78 14.45
N ALA A 52 -10.63 -11.68 13.81
CA ALA A 52 -10.76 -12.08 12.42
C ALA A 52 -9.82 -11.21 11.55
N PRO A 53 -9.05 -11.80 10.64
CA PRO A 53 -8.18 -11.03 9.76
C PRO A 53 -9.02 -10.16 8.84
N SER A 54 -8.58 -8.94 8.61
CA SER A 54 -9.18 -8.01 7.67
C SER A 54 -8.76 -8.34 6.24
N ALA A 55 -9.49 -7.84 5.24
CA ALA A 55 -9.13 -8.03 3.84
C ALA A 55 -7.75 -7.40 3.50
N ASP A 56 -7.41 -6.28 4.16
CA ASP A 56 -6.15 -5.57 3.94
C ASP A 56 -4.93 -6.35 4.43
N ASP A 57 -5.11 -7.29 5.38
CA ASP A 57 -4.03 -8.17 5.86
C ASP A 57 -3.50 -9.12 4.77
N PHE A 58 -4.24 -9.29 3.68
CA PHE A 58 -3.87 -10.14 2.54
C PHE A 58 -3.38 -9.34 1.32
N ASN A 59 -3.34 -8.01 1.42
CA ASN A 59 -2.90 -7.14 0.35
C ASN A 59 -1.36 -6.98 0.41
N PRO A 60 -0.60 -7.31 -0.65
CA PRO A 60 0.87 -7.27 -0.63
C PRO A 60 1.42 -5.84 -0.79
N ILE A 61 0.95 -4.91 0.05
CA ILE A 61 1.42 -3.52 0.08
C ILE A 61 2.47 -3.38 1.17
N GLU A 62 3.61 -2.82 0.82
CA GLU A 62 4.64 -2.45 1.77
C GLU A 62 4.43 -1.02 2.28
N ARG A 63 4.94 -0.72 3.48
CA ARG A 63 4.97 0.66 3.95
C ARG A 63 5.98 1.45 3.10
N PRO A 64 5.59 2.59 2.52
CA PRO A 64 6.54 3.42 1.79
C PRO A 64 7.70 3.86 2.70
N PRO A 65 8.93 3.95 2.17
CA PRO A 65 10.04 4.49 2.93
C PRO A 65 9.72 5.93 3.35
N GLN A 66 9.81 6.22 4.64
CA GLN A 66 9.66 7.57 5.16
C GLN A 66 11.02 8.26 5.14
N HIS A 67 11.13 9.36 4.41
CA HIS A 67 12.33 10.20 4.46
C HIS A 67 12.31 11.06 5.73
N GLU A 68 13.47 11.28 6.36
CA GLU A 68 13.59 12.05 7.60
C GLU A 68 12.94 13.44 7.49
N ASP A 69 13.09 14.11 6.33
CA ASP A 69 12.47 15.41 6.06
C ASP A 69 10.94 15.37 6.13
N GLN A 70 10.31 14.27 5.67
CA GLN A 70 8.86 14.11 5.75
C GLN A 70 8.41 13.93 7.20
N MET A 71 9.21 13.21 8.01
CA MET A 71 8.94 13.05 9.43
C MET A 71 9.09 14.38 10.18
N LEU A 72 10.14 15.15 9.91
CA LEU A 72 10.37 16.47 10.51
C LEU A 72 9.27 17.47 10.12
N ALA A 73 8.80 17.43 8.87
CA ALA A 73 7.66 18.23 8.44
C ALA A 73 6.38 17.88 9.22
N GLN A 74 6.09 16.58 9.38
CA GLN A 74 4.95 16.11 10.16
C GLN A 74 5.03 16.53 11.63
N ILE A 75 6.22 16.45 12.24
CA ILE A 75 6.48 16.87 13.62
C ILE A 75 6.24 18.38 13.79
N ARG A 76 6.72 19.20 12.86
CA ARG A 76 6.46 20.66 12.88
C ARG A 76 4.97 20.99 12.78
N MET A 77 4.23 20.26 11.95
CA MET A 77 2.77 20.41 11.86
C MET A 77 2.06 20.03 13.16
N LEU A 78 2.54 18.99 13.86
CA LEU A 78 1.99 18.59 15.15
C LEU A 78 2.32 19.61 16.25
N GLN A 79 3.55 20.14 16.28
CA GLN A 79 3.97 21.19 17.21
C GLN A 79 3.12 22.45 17.05
N SER A 80 2.87 22.89 15.82
CA SER A 80 2.00 24.05 15.57
C SER A 80 0.54 23.79 15.95
N ALA A 81 0.01 22.59 15.70
CA ALA A 81 -1.35 22.21 16.08
C ALA A 81 -1.55 22.11 17.61
N LEU A 82 -0.50 21.75 18.35
CA LEU A 82 -0.52 21.62 19.81
C LEU A 82 -0.14 22.92 20.55
N GLY A 83 0.13 24.00 19.81
CA GLY A 83 0.50 25.31 20.40
C GLY A 83 1.91 25.39 20.97
N GLY A 84 2.79 24.43 20.63
CA GLY A 84 4.20 24.44 21.00
C GLY A 84 5.02 25.19 19.97
N GLY A 85 5.07 26.52 20.10
CA GLY A 85 6.04 27.40 19.43
C GLY A 85 7.31 27.55 20.25
#